data_AF-A0A1I7M8D4-F1
#
_entry.id   AF-A0A1I7M8D4-F1
#
_cell.length_a   1.000
_cell.length_b   1.000
_cell.length_c   1.000
_cell.angle_alpha   90.00
_cell.angle_beta   90.00
_cell.angle_gamma   90.00
#
_symmetry.space_group_name_H-M   'P 1'
#
loop_
_entity.id
_entity.type
_entity.pdbx_description
1 polymer ?
#
loop_
_entity_poly.entity_id
_entity_poly.type
_entity_poly.pdbx_seq_one_letter_code
_entity_poly.pdbx_strand_id
1 'polypeptide(L)'
;GSLWTCAKPPSSRRLRPDEYEEIYIHAKVAIVDDAAFTIGSANLNLRSMALDSELNVLSEAKEVTYQLRCDLFHQCTSNPGPKQFADMALTFKKWEDLMAENSDAKKSGALLNNQILTFHVDRKPGAPVI
;
A
#
# COMPACT_ATOMS: atom_id res chain seq x y z
N GLY A 1 -1.66 -4.90 2.84
CA GLY A 1 -0.34 -4.67 3.44
C GLY A 1 -0.27 -3.28 4.05
N SER A 2 0.81 -2.98 4.75
CA SER A 2 1.25 -1.63 5.12
C SER A 2 2.48 -1.25 4.29
N LEU A 3 2.83 0.04 4.26
CA LEU A 3 4.02 0.53 3.56
C LEU A 3 5.11 0.90 4.55
N TRP A 4 6.36 0.54 4.27
CA TRP A 4 7.51 0.77 5.15
C TRP A 4 8.75 1.17 4.38
N THR A 5 9.66 1.82 5.08
CA THR A 5 11.01 2.13 4.63
C THR A 5 12.02 1.82 5.74
N CYS A 6 13.30 1.86 5.43
CA CYS A 6 14.36 1.70 6.40
C CYS A 6 15.56 2.60 6.10
N ALA A 7 16.37 2.89 7.11
CA ALA A 7 17.62 3.59 6.94
C ALA A 7 18.55 2.85 5.96
N LYS A 8 19.36 3.59 5.19
CA LYS A 8 20.43 3.02 4.35
C LYS A 8 21.77 3.16 5.09
N PRO A 9 22.25 2.13 5.80
CA PRO A 9 23.46 2.25 6.59
C PRO A 9 24.70 2.29 5.68
N PRO A 10 25.75 3.06 6.04
CA PRO A 10 27.00 3.12 5.29
C PRO A 10 27.83 1.83 5.41
N SER A 11 27.48 0.92 6.34
CA SER A 11 28.09 -0.39 6.52
C SER A 11 27.03 -1.50 6.50
N SER A 12 27.42 -2.71 6.09
CA SER A 12 26.58 -3.92 6.03
C SER A 12 26.24 -4.49 7.41
N ARG A 13 25.98 -3.63 8.40
CA ARG A 13 25.49 -4.03 9.72
C ARG A 13 23.99 -4.34 9.69
N ARG A 14 23.54 -5.12 10.66
CA ARG A 14 22.10 -5.30 10.90
C ARG A 14 21.46 -4.00 11.34
N LEU A 15 20.27 -3.72 10.81
CA LEU A 15 19.40 -2.63 11.22
C LEU A 15 18.75 -2.95 12.56
N ARG A 16 18.60 -1.92 13.38
CA ARG A 16 17.84 -1.98 14.62
C ARG A 16 16.35 -1.75 14.35
N PRO A 17 15.45 -2.19 15.24
CA PRO A 17 14.01 -1.98 15.07
C PRO A 17 13.59 -0.52 14.88
N ASP A 18 14.28 0.44 15.50
CA ASP A 18 14.04 1.89 15.37
C ASP A 18 14.45 2.48 14.02
N GLU A 19 15.14 1.70 13.17
CA GLU A 19 15.58 2.12 11.84
C GLU A 19 14.62 1.68 10.72
N TYR A 20 13.49 1.08 11.09
CA TYR A 20 12.37 0.80 10.20
C TYR A 20 11.22 1.75 10.53
N GLU A 21 10.67 2.39 9.50
CA GLU A 21 9.60 3.37 9.65
C GLU A 21 8.42 3.00 8.76
N GLU A 22 7.21 3.11 9.30
CA GLU A 22 5.98 2.95 8.53
C GLU A 22 5.70 4.21 7.72
N ILE A 23 5.42 4.05 6.43
CA ILE A 23 5.02 5.14 5.54
C ILE A 23 3.53 5.41 5.77
N TYR A 24 3.22 6.62 6.24
CA TYR A 24 1.85 7.05 6.47
C TYR A 24 1.05 7.17 5.16
N ILE A 25 0.02 6.33 5.00
CA ILE A 25 -0.86 6.34 3.82
C ILE A 25 -2.02 7.30 4.07
N HIS A 26 -1.93 8.52 3.53
CA HIS A 26 -3.00 9.52 3.58
C HIS A 26 -3.87 9.56 2.31
N ALA A 27 -3.62 8.67 1.36
CA ALA A 27 -4.32 8.65 0.07
C ALA A 27 -5.79 8.22 0.23
N LYS A 28 -6.68 8.89 -0.50
CA LYS A 28 -8.08 8.51 -0.70
C LYS A 28 -8.30 8.36 -2.20
N VAL A 29 -7.85 7.21 -2.70
CA VAL A 29 -7.85 6.87 -4.12
C VAL A 29 -8.45 5.48 -4.26
N ALA A 30 -9.31 5.29 -5.25
CA ALA A 30 -9.78 3.98 -5.66
C ALA A 30 -9.57 3.81 -7.17
N ILE A 31 -9.17 2.62 -7.60
CA ILE A 31 -9.01 2.26 -9.01
C ILE A 31 -9.85 1.03 -9.25
N VAL A 32 -10.62 1.02 -10.34
CA VAL A 32 -11.49 -0.09 -10.72
C VAL A 32 -11.16 -0.50 -12.15
N ASP A 33 -10.77 -1.77 -12.31
CA ASP A 33 -10.54 -2.48 -13.58
C ASP A 33 -9.66 -1.73 -14.60
N ASP A 34 -8.73 -0.87 -14.17
CA ASP A 34 -8.00 0.03 -15.07
C ASP A 34 -8.90 0.91 -15.98
N ALA A 35 -10.18 1.06 -15.62
CA ALA A 35 -11.21 1.73 -16.40
C ALA A 35 -11.65 3.07 -15.80
N ALA A 36 -11.66 3.15 -14.47
CA ALA A 36 -11.97 4.38 -13.75
C ALA A 36 -11.17 4.50 -12.46
N PHE A 37 -10.94 5.73 -12.02
CA PHE A 37 -10.40 6.00 -10.70
C PHE A 37 -11.14 7.15 -10.01
N THR A 38 -11.08 7.14 -8.69
CA THR A 38 -11.47 8.28 -7.86
C THR A 38 -10.26 8.83 -7.12
N ILE A 39 -10.26 10.15 -6.91
CA ILE A 39 -9.31 10.83 -6.03
C ILE A 39 -10.07 11.92 -5.26
N GLY A 40 -9.75 12.10 -3.99
CA GLY A 40 -10.34 13.18 -3.21
C GLY A 40 -9.94 13.15 -1.76
N SER A 41 -10.84 13.65 -0.91
CA SER A 41 -10.62 13.77 0.53
C SER A 41 -11.36 12.71 1.35
N ALA A 42 -12.43 12.11 0.80
CA ALA A 42 -13.31 11.23 1.56
C ALA A 42 -12.63 9.90 1.93
N ASN A 43 -12.47 9.65 3.23
CA ASN A 43 -12.04 8.36 3.75
C ASN A 43 -13.14 7.30 3.57
N LEU A 44 -12.76 6.02 3.50
CA LEU A 44 -13.71 4.91 3.53
C LEU A 44 -14.22 4.65 4.96
N ASN A 45 -15.00 5.58 5.50
CA ASN A 45 -15.70 5.45 6.76
C ASN A 45 -17.02 6.25 6.72
N LEU A 46 -17.96 5.93 7.61
CA LEU A 46 -19.28 6.57 7.63
C LEU A 46 -19.21 8.10 7.82
N ARG A 47 -18.21 8.58 8.56
CA ARG A 47 -18.06 10.01 8.82
C ARG A 47 -17.78 10.78 7.53
N SER A 48 -16.73 10.41 6.79
CA SER A 48 -16.41 11.04 5.50
C SER A 48 -17.47 10.77 4.43
N MET A 49 -18.14 9.61 4.45
CA MET A 49 -19.12 9.26 3.41
C MET A 49 -20.51 9.90 3.60
N ALA A 50 -20.88 10.32 4.81
CA ALA A 50 -22.24 10.78 5.10
C ALA A 50 -22.34 12.05 5.96
N LEU A 51 -21.29 12.45 6.68
CA LEU A 51 -21.37 13.51 7.70
C LEU A 51 -20.45 14.69 7.38
N ASP A 52 -19.20 14.44 7.03
CA ASP A 52 -18.23 15.49 6.76
C ASP A 52 -18.38 16.05 5.34
N SER A 53 -18.05 17.33 5.17
CA SER A 53 -17.97 17.95 3.85
C SER A 53 -16.72 17.47 3.11
N GLU A 54 -16.87 16.49 2.23
CA GLU A 54 -15.80 15.91 1.43
C GLU A 54 -15.99 16.19 -0.07
N LEU A 55 -14.91 16.10 -0.85
CA LEU A 55 -14.96 16.19 -2.31
C LEU A 55 -14.14 15.08 -2.94
N ASN A 56 -14.75 14.35 -3.88
CA ASN A 56 -14.10 13.36 -4.72
C ASN A 56 -14.36 13.65 -6.20
N VAL A 57 -13.34 13.44 -7.04
CA VAL A 57 -13.44 13.45 -8.51
C VAL A 57 -13.41 12.01 -8.99
N LEU A 58 -14.37 11.65 -9.85
CA LEU A 58 -14.39 10.41 -10.61
C LEU A 58 -13.96 10.69 -12.05
N SER A 59 -13.06 9.87 -12.58
CA SER A 59 -12.65 9.92 -13.98
C SER A 59 -12.67 8.52 -14.58
N GLU A 60 -13.23 8.41 -15.79
CA GLU A 60 -13.30 7.17 -16.58
C GLU A 60 -12.23 7.13 -17.70
N ALA A 61 -11.19 7.96 -17.56
CA ALA A 61 -10.06 7.98 -18.48
C ALA A 61 -9.20 6.73 -18.29
N LYS A 62 -9.47 5.69 -19.07
CA LYS A 62 -8.81 4.36 -18.96
C LYS A 62 -7.28 4.43 -19.01
N GLU A 63 -6.72 5.19 -19.95
CA GLU A 63 -5.26 5.34 -20.07
C GLU A 63 -4.64 5.94 -18.81
N VAL A 64 -5.26 6.98 -18.26
CA VAL A 64 -4.81 7.63 -17.02
C VAL A 64 -4.98 6.69 -15.83
N THR A 65 -6.08 5.93 -15.80
CA THR A 65 -6.37 4.95 -14.75
C THR A 65 -5.30 3.85 -14.70
N TYR A 66 -5.00 3.24 -15.85
CA TYR A 66 -3.99 2.20 -15.96
C TYR A 66 -2.60 2.72 -15.59
N GLN A 67 -2.24 3.93 -16.05
CA GLN A 67 -0.96 4.53 -15.71
C GLN A 67 -0.86 4.81 -14.21
N LEU A 68 -1.91 5.37 -13.59
CA LEU A 68 -1.97 5.60 -12.16
C LEU A 68 -1.76 4.31 -11.36
N ARG A 69 -2.40 3.20 -11.78
CA ARG A 69 -2.20 1.88 -11.16
C ARG A 69 -0.75 1.41 -11.32
N CYS A 70 -0.18 1.53 -12.51
CA CYS A 70 1.22 1.17 -12.79
C CYS A 70 2.19 1.93 -11.87
N ASP A 71 2.01 3.24 -11.74
CA ASP A 71 2.87 4.11 -10.96
C ASP A 71 2.80 3.78 -9.47
N LEU A 72 1.59 3.59 -8.93
CA LEU A 72 1.39 3.19 -7.53
C LEU A 72 1.97 1.79 -7.25
N PHE A 73 1.79 0.85 -8.17
CA PHE A 73 2.35 -0.50 -8.02
C PHE A 73 3.87 -0.47 -8.06
N HIS A 74 4.45 0.32 -8.96
CA HIS A 74 5.88 0.51 -9.06
C HIS A 74 6.46 1.18 -7.81
N GLN A 75 5.79 2.18 -7.26
CA GLN A 75 6.21 2.79 -5.99
C GLN A 75 6.22 1.77 -4.84
N CYS A 76 5.16 0.95 -4.74
CA CYS A 76 5.01 -0.04 -3.66
C CYS A 76 5.98 -1.23 -3.79
N THR A 77 6.15 -1.74 -5.00
CA THR A 77 6.77 -3.07 -5.25
C THR A 77 7.97 -3.05 -6.21
N SER A 78 8.32 -1.87 -6.74
CA SER A 78 9.29 -1.70 -7.84
C SER A 78 8.89 -2.42 -9.13
N ASN A 79 7.63 -2.84 -9.25
CA ASN A 79 7.07 -3.51 -10.42
C ASN A 79 5.73 -2.84 -10.82
N PRO A 80 5.54 -2.45 -12.10
CA PRO A 80 4.30 -1.82 -12.54
C PRO A 80 3.09 -2.76 -12.55
N GLY A 81 3.25 -4.06 -12.30
CA GLY A 81 2.18 -5.04 -12.34
C GLY A 81 1.91 -5.58 -13.75
N PRO A 82 0.73 -6.20 -13.95
CA PRO A 82 0.41 -6.85 -15.21
C PRO A 82 -0.06 -5.82 -16.26
N LYS A 83 -0.29 -6.29 -17.49
CA LYS A 83 -0.89 -5.47 -18.55
C LYS A 83 -2.32 -5.07 -18.18
N GLN A 84 -2.83 -4.02 -18.82
CA GLN A 84 -4.19 -3.52 -18.62
C GLN A 84 -5.22 -4.65 -18.83
N PHE A 85 -6.19 -4.74 -17.92
CA PHE A 85 -7.26 -5.76 -17.89
C PHE A 85 -6.79 -7.22 -17.78
N ALA A 86 -5.52 -7.46 -17.46
CA ALA A 86 -5.03 -8.81 -17.22
C ALA A 86 -5.46 -9.32 -15.84
N ASP A 87 -5.43 -10.65 -15.68
CA ASP A 87 -5.73 -11.29 -14.39
C ASP A 87 -4.74 -10.84 -13.30
N MET A 88 -5.29 -10.50 -12.15
CA MET A 88 -4.59 -10.02 -10.98
C MET A 88 -4.18 -11.14 -10.03
N ALA A 89 -4.62 -12.39 -10.22
CA ALA A 89 -4.32 -13.50 -9.31
C ALA A 89 -2.82 -13.74 -9.13
N LEU A 90 -2.05 -13.78 -10.23
CA LEU A 90 -0.60 -13.93 -10.16
C LEU A 90 0.08 -12.71 -9.54
N THR A 91 -0.44 -11.52 -9.81
CA THR A 91 0.07 -10.27 -9.23
C THR A 91 -0.12 -10.24 -7.73
N PHE A 92 -1.30 -10.64 -7.26
CA PHE A 92 -1.61 -10.75 -5.83
C PHE A 92 -0.69 -11.75 -5.14
N LYS A 93 -0.52 -12.95 -5.72
CA LYS A 93 0.41 -13.95 -5.18
C LYS A 93 1.84 -13.42 -5.06
N LYS A 94 2.35 -12.73 -6.10
CA LYS A 94 3.67 -12.09 -6.04
C LYS A 94 3.77 -11.06 -4.93
N TRP A 95 2.70 -10.31 -4.65
CA TRP A 95 2.70 -9.35 -3.54
C TRP A 95 2.76 -10.05 -2.18
N GLU A 96 2.08 -11.19 -2.02
CA GLU A 96 2.20 -12.01 -0.81
C GLU A 96 3.63 -12.49 -0.60
N ASP A 97 4.27 -13.00 -1.66
CA ASP A 97 5.67 -13.44 -1.63
C ASP A 97 6.61 -12.28 -1.23
N LEU A 98 6.45 -11.10 -1.84
CA LEU A 98 7.26 -9.91 -1.53
C LEU A 98 7.06 -9.41 -0.10
N MET A 99 5.82 -9.44 0.43
CA MET A 99 5.55 -9.08 1.82
C MET A 99 6.18 -10.08 2.80
N ALA A 100 6.19 -11.38 2.46
CA ALA A 100 6.83 -12.41 3.26
C ALA A 100 8.36 -12.22 3.27
N GLU A 101 8.97 -11.99 2.10
CA GLU A 101 10.40 -11.68 1.98
C GLU A 101 10.81 -10.46 2.81
N ASN A 102 10.05 -9.35 2.71
CA ASN A 102 10.32 -8.16 3.50
C ASN A 102 10.11 -8.38 5.00
N SER A 103 9.14 -9.22 5.38
CA SER A 103 8.94 -9.59 6.79
C SER A 103 10.14 -10.35 7.35
N ASP A 104 10.71 -11.26 6.58
CA ASP A 104 11.89 -12.03 6.98
C ASP A 104 13.18 -11.18 6.94
N ALA A 105 13.29 -10.27 5.98
CA ALA A 105 14.35 -9.25 5.94
C ALA A 105 14.30 -8.37 7.19
N LYS A 106 13.11 -7.88 7.58
CA LYS A 106 12.94 -7.07 8.80
C LYS A 106 13.29 -7.85 10.07
N LYS A 107 12.89 -9.12 10.19
CA LYS A 107 13.25 -9.99 11.33
C LYS A 107 14.77 -10.22 11.44
N SER A 108 15.46 -10.32 10.30
CA SER A 108 16.90 -10.54 10.25
C SER A 108 17.74 -9.25 10.37
N GLY A 109 17.09 -8.08 10.38
CA GLY A 109 17.76 -6.78 10.39
C GLY A 109 18.35 -6.38 9.04
N ALA A 110 17.83 -6.91 7.93
CA ALA A 110 18.24 -6.59 6.57
C ALA A 110 17.42 -5.43 5.98
N LEU A 111 17.91 -4.87 4.87
CA LEU A 111 17.18 -3.85 4.10
C LEU A 111 15.89 -4.44 3.52
N LEU A 112 14.85 -3.62 3.42
CA LEU A 112 13.63 -3.98 2.71
C LEU A 112 13.89 -3.92 1.19
N ASN A 113 13.37 -4.89 0.46
CA ASN A 113 13.52 -4.96 -1.00
C ASN A 113 12.61 -3.95 -1.71
N ASN A 114 11.48 -3.61 -1.10
CA ASN A 114 10.47 -2.68 -1.58
C ASN A 114 9.64 -2.17 -0.37
N GLN A 115 8.55 -1.45 -0.61
CA GLN A 115 7.82 -0.77 0.47
C GLN A 115 6.73 -1.64 1.11
N ILE A 116 6.32 -2.77 0.53
CA ILE A 116 5.16 -3.52 1.04
C ILE A 116 5.52 -4.48 2.18
N LEU A 117 4.74 -4.45 3.26
CA LEU A 117 4.75 -5.46 4.32
C LEU A 117 3.34 -5.94 4.63
N THR A 118 3.23 -7.10 5.27
CA THR A 118 1.96 -7.63 5.74
C THR A 118 1.31 -6.62 6.69
N PHE A 119 0.01 -6.42 6.55
CA PHE A 119 -0.72 -5.54 7.45
C PHE A 119 -0.67 -6.13 8.87
N HIS A 120 -0.18 -5.35 9.82
CA HIS A 120 -0.06 -5.75 11.22
C HIS A 120 -0.93 -4.83 12.07
N VAL A 121 -1.72 -5.40 12.98
CA VAL A 121 -2.51 -4.64 13.94
C VAL A 121 -2.14 -5.13 15.34
N ASP A 122 -1.35 -4.33 16.05
CA ASP A 122 -1.03 -4.55 17.47
C ASP A 122 -2.18 -4.15 18.40
N ARG A 123 -3.28 -3.61 17.86
CA ARG A 123 -4.43 -3.21 18.66
C ARG A 123 -5.18 -4.46 19.13
N LYS A 124 -5.09 -4.73 20.43
CA LYS A 124 -6.05 -5.63 21.10
C LYS A 124 -7.46 -5.05 20.87
N PRO A 125 -8.45 -5.83 20.42
CA PRO A 125 -9.81 -5.34 20.28
C PRO A 125 -10.27 -4.78 21.63
N GLY A 126 -10.79 -3.55 21.61
CA GLY A 126 -11.45 -2.98 22.79
C GLY A 126 -12.65 -3.83 23.17
N ALA A 127 -13.00 -3.87 24.45
CA ALA A 127 -14.23 -4.52 24.87
C ALA A 127 -15.43 -3.93 24.10
N PRO A 128 -16.38 -4.76 23.65
CA PRO A 128 -17.57 -4.25 22.99
C PRO A 128 -18.27 -3.27 23.94
N VAL A 129 -18.57 -2.08 23.44
CA VAL A 129 -19.43 -1.14 24.15
C VAL A 129 -20.85 -1.67 23.95
N ILE A 130 -21.42 -2.28 25.00
CA ILE A 130 -22.84 -2.67 25.06
C ILE A 130 -23.67 -1.43 25.33
#